data_AF-A0A818YRE6-F1
#
_entry.id   AF-A0A818YRE6-F1
#
_cell.length_a   1.000
_cell.length_b   1.000
_cell.length_c   1.000
_cell.angle_alpha   90.00
_cell.angle_beta   90.00
_cell.angle_gamma   90.00
#
_symmetry.space_group_name_H-M   'P 1'
#
loop_
_entity.id
_entity.type
_entity.pdbx_description
1 polymer ?
#
loop_
_entity_poly.entity_id
_entity_poly.type
_entity_poly.pdbx_seq_one_letter_code
_entity_poly.pdbx_strand_id
1 'polypeptide(L)'
;MNRDTLLRIIICIHFTFISMVLMADWLPKSYLLNQVTILALGFWAIVHRENVIQVELLMLIEIFSIVLDSIGIGMYFQIGKQTYSTGSSIAYFVISALFAIVHLLIKPIILVLLNKVRQDRLSESTFGIWTPTPGYTPVDGR
;
A
#
# COMPACT_ATOMS: atom_id res chain seq x y z
N MET A 1 7.49 15.48 -8.35
CA MET A 1 7.32 15.08 -6.93
C MET A 1 8.37 14.03 -6.62
N ASN A 2 9.14 14.18 -5.54
CA ASN A 2 10.18 13.22 -5.20
C ASN A 2 9.56 11.85 -4.87
N ARG A 3 10.13 10.77 -5.43
CA ARG A 3 9.68 9.39 -5.24
C ARG A 3 9.57 8.98 -3.77
N ASP A 4 10.52 9.43 -2.95
CA ASP A 4 10.52 9.14 -1.51
C ASP A 4 9.39 9.86 -0.78
N THR A 5 9.07 11.07 -1.22
CA THR A 5 7.91 11.82 -0.73
C THR A 5 6.62 11.11 -1.14
N LEU A 6 6.55 10.57 -2.35
CA LEU A 6 5.40 9.79 -2.83
C LEU A 6 5.16 8.54 -1.96
N LEU A 7 6.22 7.77 -1.65
CA LEU A 7 6.09 6.58 -0.82
C LEU A 7 5.63 6.91 0.61
N ARG A 8 6.13 8.00 1.20
CA ARG A 8 5.67 8.52 2.50
C ARG A 8 4.20 8.92 2.46
N ILE A 9 3.77 9.63 1.42
CA ILE A 9 2.37 10.02 1.23
C ILE A 9 1.48 8.79 1.14
N ILE A 10 1.86 7.76 0.38
CA ILE A 10 1.12 6.50 0.27
C ILE A 10 0.91 5.87 1.66
N ILE A 11 1.96 5.76 2.46
CA ILE A 11 1.85 5.17 3.82
C ILE A 11 0.95 6.01 4.72
N CYS A 12 1.06 7.35 4.67
CA CYS A 12 0.18 8.23 5.42
C CYS A 12 -1.29 8.06 5.02
N ILE A 13 -1.56 7.86 3.72
CA ILE A 13 -2.90 7.54 3.22
C ILE A 13 -3.38 6.23 3.85
N HIS A 14 -2.62 5.14 3.72
CA HIS A 14 -2.99 3.86 4.35
C HIS A 14 -3.29 4.01 5.84
N PHE A 15 -2.36 4.61 6.59
CA PHE A 15 -2.52 4.80 8.04
C PHE A 15 -3.79 5.58 8.39
N THR A 16 -4.08 6.66 7.67
CA THR A 16 -5.27 7.49 7.89
C THR A 16 -6.55 6.70 7.62
N PHE A 17 -6.61 5.99 6.49
CA PHE A 17 -7.78 5.19 6.13
C PHE A 17 -8.02 4.06 7.13
N ILE A 18 -6.98 3.31 7.51
CA ILE A 18 -7.09 2.22 8.49
C ILE A 18 -7.60 2.75 9.84
N SER A 19 -7.09 3.90 10.28
CA SER A 19 -7.52 4.53 11.54
C SER A 19 -9.01 4.88 11.52
N MET A 20 -9.52 5.37 10.38
CA MET A 20 -10.95 5.68 10.20
C MET A 20 -11.82 4.43 10.08
N VAL A 21 -11.32 3.36 9.45
CA VAL A 21 -12.03 2.07 9.36
C VAL A 21 -12.18 1.44 10.75
N LEU A 22 -11.18 1.57 11.61
CA LEU A 22 -11.20 1.00 12.97
C LEU A 22 -12.14 1.73 13.94
N MET A 23 -12.88 2.76 13.51
CA MET A 23 -13.90 3.42 14.35
C MET A 23 -15.10 2.51 14.68
N ALA A 24 -15.30 1.42 13.94
CA ALA A 24 -16.29 0.38 14.25
C ALA A 24 -15.67 -1.01 14.03
N ASP A 25 -15.83 -1.89 15.02
CA ASP A 25 -15.34 -3.27 14.94
C ASP A 25 -16.40 -4.13 14.24
N TRP A 26 -16.36 -4.14 12.90
CA TRP A 26 -17.25 -4.96 12.07
C TRP A 26 -16.51 -5.80 11.03
N LEU A 27 -15.27 -5.44 10.69
CA LEU A 27 -14.41 -6.21 9.80
C LEU A 27 -13.63 -7.28 10.57
N PRO A 28 -13.31 -8.42 9.94
CA PRO A 28 -12.56 -9.48 10.62
C PRO A 28 -11.14 -9.03 10.96
N LYS A 29 -10.55 -9.60 12.01
CA LYS A 29 -9.16 -9.31 12.42
C LYS A 29 -8.12 -9.56 11.30
N SER A 30 -8.44 -10.43 10.35
CA SER A 30 -7.62 -10.66 9.14
C SER A 30 -7.48 -9.40 8.27
N TYR A 31 -8.48 -8.53 8.23
CA TYR A 31 -8.38 -7.23 7.58
C TYR A 31 -7.30 -6.38 8.23
N LEU A 32 -7.32 -6.23 9.56
CA LEU A 32 -6.32 -5.45 10.28
C LEU A 32 -4.90 -6.00 10.09
N LEU A 33 -4.73 -7.32 10.15
CA LEU A 33 -3.45 -7.98 9.90
C LEU A 33 -2.88 -7.60 8.52
N ASN A 34 -3.73 -7.66 7.49
CA ASN A 34 -3.37 -7.32 6.13
C ASN A 34 -2.95 -5.84 6.00
N GLN A 35 -3.71 -4.93 6.59
CA GLN A 35 -3.39 -3.50 6.55
C GLN A 35 -2.10 -3.13 7.31
N VAL A 36 -1.87 -3.74 8.47
CA VAL A 36 -0.63 -3.54 9.24
C VAL A 36 0.58 -4.09 8.46
N THR A 37 0.41 -5.21 7.75
CA THR A 37 1.45 -5.78 6.89
C THR A 37 1.83 -4.81 5.78
N ILE A 38 0.86 -4.16 5.12
CA ILE A 38 1.11 -3.11 4.12
C ILE A 38 1.92 -1.96 4.72
N LEU A 39 1.56 -1.48 5.91
CA LEU A 39 2.30 -0.40 6.58
C LEU A 39 3.75 -0.83 6.88
N ALA A 40 3.96 -2.04 7.41
CA ALA A 40 5.29 -2.56 7.71
C ALA A 40 6.17 -2.66 6.45
N LEU A 41 5.62 -3.19 5.36
CA LEU A 41 6.33 -3.27 4.07
C LEU A 41 6.57 -1.89 3.47
N GLY A 42 5.63 -0.95 3.65
CA GLY A 42 5.80 0.45 3.27
C GLY A 42 7.00 1.08 3.98
N PHE A 43 7.09 0.93 5.30
CA PHE A 43 8.23 1.44 6.06
C PHE A 43 9.53 0.76 5.63
N TRP A 44 9.50 -0.55 5.37
CA TRP A 44 10.67 -1.27 4.87
C TRP A 44 11.16 -0.74 3.52
N ALA A 45 10.23 -0.44 2.60
CA ALA A 45 10.51 0.16 1.30
C ALA A 45 11.01 1.61 1.39
N ILE A 46 10.67 2.36 2.45
CA ILE A 46 11.24 3.69 2.73
C ILE A 46 12.68 3.60 3.23
N VAL A 47 13.00 2.60 4.06
CA VAL A 47 14.35 2.41 4.60
C VAL A 47 15.31 1.98 3.49
N HIS A 48 14.89 1.04 2.63
CA HIS A 48 15.71 0.53 1.52
C HIS A 48 15.25 1.15 0.20
N ARG A 49 15.69 2.39 -0.07
CA ARG A 49 15.22 3.18 -1.21
C ARG A 49 15.77 2.74 -2.56
N GLU A 50 16.95 2.13 -2.57
CA GLU A 50 17.66 1.75 -3.80
C GLU A 50 17.22 0.37 -4.31
N ASN A 51 16.65 -0.46 -3.44
CA ASN A 51 16.31 -1.83 -3.80
C ASN A 51 14.85 -1.90 -4.32
N VAL A 52 14.70 -2.58 -5.45
CA VAL A 52 13.43 -2.71 -6.18
C VAL A 52 12.52 -3.74 -5.53
N ILE A 53 13.11 -4.77 -4.92
CA ILE A 53 12.40 -5.95 -4.38
C ILE A 53 11.42 -5.54 -3.27
N GLN A 54 11.76 -4.54 -2.45
CA GLN A 54 10.86 -4.09 -1.38
C GLN A 54 9.57 -3.48 -1.95
N VAL A 55 9.66 -2.72 -3.05
CA VAL A 55 8.48 -2.12 -3.69
C VAL A 55 7.67 -3.18 -4.42
N GLU A 56 8.32 -4.16 -5.04
CA GLU A 56 7.62 -5.28 -5.68
C GLU A 56 6.84 -6.13 -4.67
N LEU A 57 7.44 -6.42 -3.51
CA LEU A 57 6.76 -7.15 -2.44
C LEU A 57 5.58 -6.34 -1.88
N LEU A 58 5.76 -5.04 -1.66
CA LEU A 58 4.68 -4.15 -1.24
C LEU A 58 3.52 -4.15 -2.23
N MET A 59 3.80 -4.03 -3.54
CA MET A 59 2.76 -4.11 -4.58
C MET A 59 2.05 -5.46 -4.60
N LEU A 60 2.79 -6.56 -4.46
CA LEU A 60 2.21 -7.90 -4.46
C LEU A 60 1.22 -8.06 -3.29
N ILE A 61 1.62 -7.65 -2.09
CA ILE A 61 0.75 -7.68 -0.91
C ILE A 61 -0.43 -6.72 -1.06
N GLU A 62 -0.23 -5.54 -1.65
CA GLU A 62 -1.31 -4.61 -1.94
C GLU A 62 -2.36 -5.21 -2.91
N ILE A 63 -1.93 -5.97 -3.92
CA ILE A 63 -2.84 -6.71 -4.83
C ILE A 63 -3.64 -7.77 -4.07
N PHE A 64 -2.97 -8.61 -3.27
CA PHE A 64 -3.66 -9.59 -2.43
C PHE A 64 -4.63 -8.91 -1.47
N SER A 65 -4.23 -7.74 -0.96
CA SER A 65 -5.02 -6.97 -0.02
C SER A 65 -6.33 -6.49 -0.63
N ILE A 66 -6.34 -6.04 -1.88
CA ILE A 66 -7.57 -5.67 -2.60
C ILE A 66 -8.56 -6.84 -2.62
N VAL A 67 -8.09 -8.05 -2.94
CA VAL A 67 -8.93 -9.25 -3.00
C VAL A 67 -9.48 -9.59 -1.61
N LEU A 68 -8.62 -9.66 -0.59
CA LEU A 68 -9.03 -10.01 0.77
C LEU A 68 -10.00 -8.98 1.37
N ASP A 69 -9.75 -7.70 1.15
CA ASP A 69 -10.60 -6.62 1.65
C ASP A 69 -11.96 -6.61 0.96
N SER A 70 -12.02 -6.87 -0.35
CA SER A 70 -13.29 -6.98 -1.08
C SER A 70 -14.17 -8.11 -0.54
N ILE A 71 -13.57 -9.28 -0.24
CA ILE A 71 -14.26 -10.42 0.37
C ILE A 71 -14.70 -10.04 1.79
N GLY A 72 -13.81 -9.45 2.59
CA GLY A 72 -14.10 -9.04 3.97
C GLY A 72 -15.26 -8.06 4.06
N ILE A 73 -15.24 -7.00 3.25
CA ILE A 73 -16.35 -6.02 3.17
C ILE A 73 -17.63 -6.72 2.70
N GLY A 74 -17.56 -7.50 1.62
CA GLY A 74 -18.74 -8.17 1.06
C GLY A 74 -19.44 -9.12 2.04
N MET A 75 -18.66 -9.88 2.82
CA MET A 75 -19.21 -10.84 3.80
C MET A 75 -19.71 -10.17 5.08
N TYR A 76 -18.99 -9.19 5.61
CA TYR A 76 -19.24 -8.66 6.96
C TYR A 76 -20.13 -7.41 6.99
N PHE A 77 -20.40 -6.77 5.84
CA PHE A 77 -21.17 -5.52 5.81
C PHE A 77 -22.59 -5.67 6.38
N GLN A 78 -23.32 -6.72 6.00
CA GLN A 78 -24.68 -6.94 6.52
C GLN A 78 -24.68 -7.29 8.01
N ILE A 79 -23.69 -8.07 8.45
CA ILE A 79 -23.50 -8.42 9.86
C ILE A 79 -23.26 -7.14 10.67
N GLY A 80 -22.34 -6.29 10.23
CA GLY A 80 -22.08 -4.99 10.85
C GLY A 80 -23.33 -4.11 10.88
N LYS A 81 -24.08 -4.01 9.78
CA LYS A 81 -25.33 -3.23 9.74
C LYS A 81 -26.35 -3.69 10.79
N GLN A 82 -26.45 -4.99 11.04
CA GLN A 82 -27.33 -5.55 12.07
C GLN A 82 -26.83 -5.24 13.48
N THR A 83 -25.52 -5.41 13.73
CA THR A 83 -24.88 -5.14 15.02
C THR A 83 -24.97 -3.66 15.42
N TYR A 84 -24.79 -2.75 14.46
CA TYR A 84 -24.77 -1.30 14.68
C TYR A 84 -26.10 -0.62 14.32
N SER A 85 -27.23 -1.22 14.69
CA SER A 85 -28.57 -0.82 14.22
C SER A 85 -29.29 0.26 15.04
N THR A 86 -28.75 0.73 16.17
CA THR A 86 -29.46 1.66 17.08
C THR A 86 -28.63 2.84 17.55
N GLY A 87 -29.27 4.00 17.70
CA GLY A 87 -28.66 5.19 18.31
C GLY A 87 -27.43 5.72 17.58
N SER A 88 -26.45 6.24 18.34
CA SER A 88 -25.22 6.83 17.81
C SER A 88 -24.25 5.80 17.21
N SER A 89 -24.43 4.50 17.48
CA SER A 89 -23.54 3.44 16.97
C SER A 89 -23.63 3.29 15.44
N ILE A 90 -24.78 3.64 14.85
CA ILE A 90 -24.97 3.57 13.40
C ILE A 90 -24.11 4.57 12.64
N ALA A 91 -23.87 5.75 13.22
CA ALA A 91 -23.06 6.79 12.60
C ALA A 91 -21.60 6.35 12.47
N TYR A 92 -21.04 5.75 13.52
CA TYR A 92 -19.67 5.19 13.49
C TYR A 92 -19.54 4.08 12.46
N PHE A 93 -20.53 3.18 12.37
CA PHE A 93 -20.54 2.12 11.37
C PHE A 93 -20.59 2.67 9.94
N VAL A 94 -21.46 3.63 9.65
CA VAL A 94 -21.58 4.22 8.31
C VAL A 94 -20.29 4.93 7.89
N ILE A 95 -19.68 5.70 8.80
CA ILE A 95 -18.41 6.37 8.53
C ILE A 95 -17.30 5.34 8.31
N SER A 96 -17.14 4.36 9.21
CA SER A 96 -16.16 3.29 9.07
C SER A 96 -16.32 2.53 7.75
N ALA A 97 -17.55 2.15 7.39
CA ALA A 97 -17.83 1.43 6.15
C ALA A 97 -17.55 2.28 4.90
N LEU A 98 -17.86 3.57 4.93
CA LEU A 98 -17.52 4.50 3.87
C LEU A 98 -16.00 4.54 3.67
N PHE A 99 -15.23 4.74 4.74
CA PHE A 99 -13.78 4.76 4.66
C PHE A 99 -13.20 3.41 4.20
N ALA A 100 -13.79 2.28 4.57
CA ALA A 100 -13.33 0.96 4.12
C ALA A 100 -13.51 0.80 2.59
N ILE A 101 -14.67 1.21 2.07
CA ILE A 101 -14.97 1.16 0.64
C ILE A 101 -14.08 2.14 -0.13
N VAL A 102 -13.97 3.38 0.34
CA VAL A 102 -13.11 4.39 -0.30
C VAL A 102 -11.65 3.95 -0.27
N HIS A 103 -11.18 3.35 0.84
CA HIS A 103 -9.82 2.81 0.93
C HIS A 103 -9.59 1.75 -0.14
N LEU A 104 -10.51 0.78 -0.28
CA LEU A 104 -10.46 -0.27 -1.30
C LEU A 104 -10.39 0.32 -2.72
N LEU A 105 -11.19 1.35 -3.02
CA LEU A 105 -11.21 2.02 -4.33
C LEU A 105 -9.94 2.84 -4.64
N ILE A 106 -9.23 3.29 -3.60
CA ILE A 106 -7.98 4.04 -3.75
C ILE A 106 -6.79 3.11 -4.03
N LYS A 107 -6.83 1.84 -3.59
CA LYS A 107 -5.71 0.88 -3.76
C LYS A 107 -5.24 0.71 -5.21
N PRO A 108 -6.10 0.62 -6.24
CA PRO A 108 -5.65 0.58 -7.64
C PRO A 108 -4.83 1.82 -8.05
N ILE A 109 -5.20 3.00 -7.54
CA ILE A 109 -4.44 4.23 -7.79
C ILE A 109 -3.08 4.14 -7.10
N ILE A 110 -3.04 3.66 -5.85
CA ILE A 110 -1.80 3.42 -5.11
C ILE A 110 -0.90 2.44 -5.85
N LEU A 111 -1.43 1.35 -6.41
CA LEU A 111 -0.67 0.39 -7.21
C LEU A 111 -0.02 1.05 -8.44
N VAL A 112 -0.76 1.91 -9.17
CA VAL A 112 -0.19 2.66 -10.29
C VAL A 112 0.95 3.57 -9.83
N LEU A 113 0.80 4.22 -8.67
CA LEU A 113 1.84 5.07 -8.09
C LEU A 113 3.06 4.26 -7.65
N LEU A 114 2.87 3.11 -7.00
CA LEU A 114 3.94 2.19 -6.63
C LEU A 114 4.68 1.64 -7.86
N ASN A 115 3.96 1.38 -8.96
CA ASN A 115 4.61 0.94 -10.20
C ASN A 115 5.51 2.04 -10.79
N LYS A 116 5.13 3.33 -10.66
CA LYS A 116 6.03 4.44 -11.03
C LYS A 116 7.28 4.46 -10.14
N VAL A 117 7.11 4.36 -8.82
CA VAL A 117 8.22 4.24 -7.86
C VAL A 117 9.16 3.09 -8.25
N ARG A 118 8.60 1.94 -8.65
CA ARG A 118 9.37 0.78 -9.11
C ARG A 118 10.17 1.09 -10.39
N GLN A 119 9.52 1.64 -11.41
CA GLN A 119 10.16 1.97 -12.68
C GLN A 119 11.33 2.95 -12.49
N ASP A 120 11.15 3.93 -11.60
CA ASP A 120 12.21 4.89 -11.28
C ASP A 120 13.41 4.24 -10.57
N ARG A 121 13.20 3.25 -9.69
CA ARG A 121 14.31 2.51 -9.05
C ARG A 121 15.04 1.60 -10.05
N LEU A 122 14.30 1.00 -10.98
CA LEU A 122 14.87 0.15 -12.03
C LEU A 122 15.75 0.96 -13.01
N SER A 123 15.29 2.16 -13.41
CA SER A 123 16.05 3.02 -14.32
C SER A 123 17.37 3.49 -13.71
N GLU A 124 17.39 3.84 -12.43
CA GLU A 124 18.60 4.19 -11.68
C GLU A 124 19.61 3.04 -11.66
N SER A 125 19.14 1.81 -11.36
CA SER A 125 20.01 0.63 -11.35
C SER A 125 20.59 0.30 -12.73
N THR A 126 19.83 0.57 -13.81
CA THR A 126 20.29 0.35 -15.19
C THR A 126 21.28 1.44 -15.62
N PHE A 127 21.05 2.71 -15.26
CA PHE A 127 21.96 3.81 -15.60
C PHE A 127 23.36 3.64 -15.00
N GLY A 128 23.46 3.05 -13.79
CA GLY A 128 24.74 2.69 -13.18
C GLY A 128 25.55 1.64 -13.95
N ILE A 129 24.91 0.82 -14.79
CA ILE A 129 25.58 -0.20 -15.62
C ILE A 129 26.23 0.45 -16.86
N TRP A 130 25.63 1.52 -17.40
CA TRP A 130 26.08 2.16 -18.65
C TRP A 130 27.01 3.35 -18.43
N THR A 131 27.16 3.83 -17.20
CA THR A 131 28.15 4.85 -16.86
C THR A 131 29.49 4.16 -16.59
N PRO A 132 30.52 4.38 -17.43
CA PRO A 132 31.85 3.85 -17.13
C PRO A 132 32.30 4.45 -15.80
N THR A 133 32.62 3.61 -14.81
CA THR A 133 33.31 4.08 -13.61
C THR A 133 34.55 4.87 -14.03
N PRO A 134 34.78 6.09 -13.52
CA PRO A 134 35.99 6.86 -13.82
C PRO A 134 37.20 6.03 -13.39
N GLY A 135 37.86 5.37 -14.35
CA GLY A 135 38.97 4.44 -14.10
C GLY A 135 38.85 3.06 -14.75
N TYR A 136 37.69 2.67 -15.29
CA TYR A 136 37.58 1.47 -16.13
C TYR A 136 37.73 1.86 -17.61
N THR A 137 38.97 1.89 -18.10
CA THR A 137 39.20 1.69 -19.54
C THR A 137 38.94 0.21 -19.83
N PRO A 138 38.00 -0.15 -20.71
CA PRO A 138 37.96 -1.51 -21.23
C PRO A 138 39.32 -1.77 -21.85
N VAL A 139 40.05 -2.77 -21.35
CA VAL A 139 41.23 -3.27 -22.04
C VAL A 139 40.70 -3.84 -23.35
N ASP A 140 40.96 -3.11 -24.42
CA ASP A 140 40.73 -3.48 -25.79
C ASP A 140 41.47 -4.79 -26.07
N GLY A 141 40.71 -5.88 -26.01
CA GLY A 141 41.14 -7.19 -26.46
C GLY A 141 41.40 -7.14 -27.96
N ARG A 142 42.68 -7.19 -28.33
CA ARG A 142 43.12 -7.82 -29.58
C ARG A 142 42.52 -9.22 -29.74
#